data_AF-A0A4Y7SBW4-F1
#
_entry.id   AF-A0A4Y7SBW4-F1
#
_cell.length_a   1.000
_cell.length_b   1.000
_cell.length_c   1.000
_cell.angle_alpha   90.00
_cell.angle_beta   90.00
_cell.angle_gamma   90.00
#
_symmetry.space_group_name_H-M   'P 1'
#
loop_
_entity.id
_entity.type
_entity.pdbx_description
1 polymer ?
#
loop_
_entity_poly.entity_id
_entity_poly.type
_entity_poly.pdbx_seq_one_letter_code
_entity_poly.pdbx_strand_id
1 'polypeptide(L)'
;MHVPQDTIPAHASEYIRFPSVRISRGPSGVPLLVSLEHKFCHGPWRKLPLGPSLTTLKLREPCSLGSHRPSVKDFSISLQNMPLLETLDLHGFLPLKKAVLYVESPVLLSNLRRLQVEDIPESLAQLFCIIRLPRSTTHLPVTFVPDEVDDKATVDAVCKLTLRHLKYSLGVEDEGGIPAHKLDISGAMLELRSPRGNSPGAYRTIFIGGLLEDCVGDVSSLLGILKESFNLTNLQSLKVDGRAPAVQSPEVWQYLGGLPNIASICLQGGRLAYIFFKALKPQRTRSFLVAPPPNFPALSTLTLEMVTFGSGSPIDQWEYVQGLIGTLKRRHELSYPLSELRFKHLCVLKEEELSRIQGSVPGLKVEWRGHGSLSWEQLGEDQR
;
A
#
# COMPACT_ATOMS: atom_id res chain seq x y z
N MET A 1 13.99 38.79 -38.54
CA MET A 1 14.19 37.92 -37.36
C MET A 1 13.73 36.53 -37.75
N HIS A 2 14.67 35.66 -38.13
CA HIS A 2 14.42 34.25 -38.38
C HIS A 2 14.49 33.50 -37.05
N VAL A 3 13.40 32.87 -36.64
CA VAL A 3 13.42 31.89 -35.55
C VAL A 3 13.90 30.56 -36.15
N PRO A 4 14.96 29.91 -35.62
CA PRO A 4 15.44 28.64 -36.14
C PRO A 4 14.42 27.52 -35.92
N GLN A 5 14.20 26.69 -36.94
CA GLN A 5 13.25 25.57 -36.95
C GLN A 5 13.77 24.27 -36.33
N ASP A 6 14.97 24.25 -35.77
CA ASP A 6 15.65 23.01 -35.39
C ASP A 6 15.82 22.87 -33.88
N THR A 7 14.85 22.22 -33.23
CA THR A 7 15.01 21.19 -32.17
C THR A 7 13.66 20.90 -31.52
N ILE A 8 12.79 20.16 -32.22
CA ILE A 8 11.75 19.39 -31.50
C ILE A 8 12.50 18.22 -30.86
N PRO A 9 12.53 18.08 -29.52
CA PRO A 9 13.23 16.99 -28.86
C PRO A 9 12.70 15.65 -29.39
N ALA A 10 13.58 14.70 -29.72
CA ALA A 10 13.21 13.38 -30.23
C ALA A 10 12.18 12.63 -29.33
N HIS A 11 12.04 13.04 -28.07
CA HIS A 11 11.03 12.57 -27.14
C HIS A 11 9.57 12.91 -27.54
N ALA A 12 9.32 13.92 -28.39
CA ALA A 12 7.95 14.30 -28.78
C ALA A 12 7.24 13.26 -29.67
N SER A 13 8.00 12.38 -30.34
CA SER A 13 7.45 11.40 -31.28
C SER A 13 6.83 10.16 -30.64
N GLU A 14 7.12 9.87 -29.37
CA GLU A 14 6.55 8.72 -28.64
C GLU A 14 5.16 8.98 -28.03
N TYR A 15 4.67 10.24 -28.07
CA TYR A 15 3.45 10.64 -27.37
C TYR A 15 2.15 10.41 -28.16
N ILE A 16 2.22 10.10 -29.46
CA ILE A 16 1.02 9.83 -30.26
C ILE A 16 0.76 8.32 -30.26
N ARG A 17 0.25 7.79 -29.14
CA ARG A 17 -0.28 6.43 -29.09
C ARG A 17 -1.79 6.47 -29.29
N PHE A 18 -2.26 5.77 -30.32
CA PHE A 18 -3.68 5.57 -30.53
C PHE A 18 -4.32 4.81 -29.35
N PRO A 19 -5.58 5.10 -29.01
CA PRO A 19 -6.30 4.33 -28.01
C PRO A 19 -6.36 2.85 -28.39
N SER A 20 -6.16 1.99 -27.40
CA SER A 20 -6.40 0.56 -27.53
C SER A 20 -7.89 0.30 -27.29
N VAL A 21 -8.57 -0.19 -28.33
CA VAL A 21 -10.02 -0.36 -28.38
C VAL A 21 -10.34 -1.83 -28.63
N ARG A 22 -11.24 -2.42 -27.83
CA ARG A 22 -11.82 -3.74 -28.12
C ARG A 22 -13.31 -3.64 -28.35
N ILE A 23 -13.74 -4.24 -29.45
CA ILE A 23 -15.12 -4.26 -29.92
C ILE A 23 -15.62 -5.70 -29.88
N SER A 24 -16.87 -5.91 -29.46
CA SER A 24 -17.59 -7.18 -29.60
C SER A 24 -18.75 -7.02 -30.59
N ARG A 25 -19.29 -8.13 -31.11
CA ARG A 25 -20.52 -8.10 -31.92
C ARG A 25 -21.73 -8.27 -31.00
N GLY A 26 -22.63 -7.29 -31.02
CA GLY A 26 -23.91 -7.40 -30.35
C GLY A 26 -24.87 -8.40 -31.03
N PRO A 27 -26.03 -8.69 -30.42
CA PRO A 27 -27.04 -9.60 -30.97
C PRO A 27 -27.53 -9.21 -32.37
N SER A 28 -27.53 -7.92 -32.69
CA SER A 28 -27.91 -7.36 -34.00
C SER A 28 -26.75 -7.30 -35.00
N GLY A 29 -25.56 -7.81 -34.66
CA GLY A 29 -24.35 -7.67 -35.45
C GLY A 29 -23.68 -6.30 -35.35
N VAL A 30 -24.26 -5.34 -34.62
CA VAL A 30 -23.69 -4.01 -34.41
C VAL A 30 -22.43 -4.10 -33.52
N PRO A 31 -21.32 -3.46 -33.91
CA PRO A 31 -20.12 -3.41 -33.08
C PRO A 31 -20.39 -2.66 -31.77
N LEU A 32 -20.08 -3.30 -30.64
CA LEU A 32 -20.20 -2.73 -29.30
C LEU A 32 -18.82 -2.51 -28.71
N LEU A 33 -18.56 -1.31 -28.21
CA LEU A 33 -17.33 -1.00 -27.50
C LEU A 33 -17.35 -1.64 -26.11
N VAL A 34 -16.39 -2.53 -25.84
CA VAL A 34 -16.31 -3.30 -24.58
C VAL A 34 -15.12 -2.87 -23.73
N SER A 35 -14.00 -2.49 -24.37
CA SER A 35 -12.81 -2.01 -23.67
C SER A 35 -12.29 -0.75 -24.32
N LEU A 36 -12.04 0.27 -23.51
CA LEU A 36 -11.39 1.51 -23.90
C LEU A 36 -10.17 1.73 -23.01
N GLU A 37 -8.98 1.69 -23.60
CA GLU A 37 -7.73 2.07 -22.95
C GLU A 37 -7.08 3.22 -23.71
N HIS A 38 -6.96 4.38 -23.07
CA HIS A 38 -6.33 5.55 -23.65
C HIS A 38 -5.25 6.09 -22.71
N LYS A 39 -4.00 5.98 -23.15
CA LYS A 39 -2.86 6.65 -22.51
C LYS A 39 -2.72 8.04 -23.12
N PHE A 40 -2.39 9.04 -22.33
CA PHE A 40 -2.25 10.43 -22.81
C PHE A 40 -3.54 10.97 -23.42
N CYS A 41 -4.66 10.76 -22.73
CA CYS A 41 -5.94 11.27 -23.22
C CYS A 41 -6.00 12.79 -23.04
N HIS A 42 -5.95 13.54 -24.14
CA HIS A 42 -6.10 15.01 -24.15
C HIS A 42 -7.51 15.45 -24.58
N GLY A 43 -8.43 14.50 -24.77
CA GLY A 43 -9.80 14.77 -25.19
C GLY A 43 -10.68 15.18 -24.00
N PRO A 44 -11.66 16.08 -24.19
CA PRO A 44 -12.64 16.36 -23.15
C PRO A 44 -13.47 15.10 -22.87
N TRP A 45 -13.69 14.80 -21.58
CA TRP A 45 -14.40 13.59 -21.12
C TRP A 45 -15.70 13.28 -21.88
N ARG A 46 -16.51 14.31 -22.17
CA ARG A 46 -17.80 14.16 -22.87
C ARG A 46 -17.70 13.63 -24.30
N LYS A 47 -16.52 13.67 -24.93
CA LYS A 47 -16.28 13.14 -26.27
C LYS A 47 -15.83 11.68 -26.25
N LEU A 48 -15.59 11.11 -25.08
CA LEU A 48 -15.24 9.70 -24.97
C LEU A 48 -16.47 8.84 -25.27
N PRO A 49 -16.34 7.73 -26.02
CA PRO A 49 -17.44 6.84 -26.35
C PRO A 49 -17.83 5.95 -25.16
N LEU A 50 -18.25 6.55 -24.04
CA LEU A 50 -18.64 5.83 -22.83
C LEU A 50 -20.09 5.35 -22.96
N GLY A 51 -20.30 4.04 -22.91
CA GLY A 51 -21.60 3.43 -23.18
C GLY A 51 -21.86 2.15 -22.41
N PRO A 52 -23.09 1.60 -22.52
CA PRO A 52 -23.58 0.54 -21.64
C PRO A 52 -22.89 -0.82 -21.79
N SER A 53 -22.23 -1.05 -22.93
CA SER A 53 -21.48 -2.27 -23.19
C SER A 53 -20.06 -2.27 -22.61
N LEU A 54 -19.60 -1.15 -22.06
CA LEU A 54 -18.22 -1.02 -21.61
C LEU A 54 -17.98 -1.82 -20.32
N THR A 55 -17.04 -2.76 -20.36
CA THR A 55 -16.62 -3.56 -19.20
C THR A 55 -15.26 -3.11 -18.65
N THR A 56 -14.45 -2.44 -19.47
CA THR A 56 -13.12 -1.98 -19.10
C THR A 56 -12.90 -0.54 -19.54
N LEU A 57 -12.62 0.34 -18.58
CA LEU A 57 -12.20 1.72 -18.83
C LEU A 57 -10.83 1.95 -18.19
N LYS A 58 -9.84 2.29 -19.01
CA LYS A 58 -8.51 2.69 -18.55
C LYS A 58 -8.09 4.01 -19.16
N LEU A 59 -7.94 5.05 -18.35
CA LEU A 59 -7.56 6.39 -18.80
C LEU A 59 -6.37 6.87 -17.98
N ARG A 60 -5.34 7.38 -18.66
CA ARG A 60 -4.15 7.91 -17.99
C ARG A 60 -3.79 9.28 -18.57
N GLU A 61 -3.76 10.30 -17.72
CA GLU A 61 -3.30 11.64 -18.07
C GLU A 61 -1.89 11.85 -17.51
N PRO A 62 -0.92 12.26 -18.33
CA PRO A 62 0.46 12.47 -17.88
C PRO A 62 0.65 13.77 -17.09
N CYS A 63 -0.29 14.72 -17.19
CA CYS A 63 -0.08 16.08 -16.68
C CYS A 63 -1.34 16.63 -16.00
N SER A 64 -1.14 17.19 -14.81
CA SER A 64 -2.10 17.81 -13.90
C SER A 64 -2.76 19.11 -14.41
N LEU A 65 -2.74 19.39 -15.71
CA LEU A 65 -3.22 20.67 -16.26
C LEU A 65 -4.74 20.86 -16.19
N GLY A 66 -5.48 19.89 -15.65
CA GLY A 66 -6.86 20.02 -15.16
C GLY A 66 -7.95 20.30 -16.21
N SER A 67 -7.59 20.71 -17.42
CA SER A 67 -8.51 21.18 -18.46
C SER A 67 -9.38 20.08 -19.08
N HIS A 68 -9.00 18.81 -18.92
CA HIS A 68 -9.71 17.67 -19.51
C HIS A 68 -10.48 16.81 -18.50
N ARG A 69 -10.38 17.15 -17.21
CA ARG A 69 -11.06 16.41 -16.15
C ARG A 69 -12.58 16.60 -16.22
N PRO A 70 -13.36 15.54 -15.99
CA PRO A 70 -14.81 15.65 -15.99
C PRO A 70 -15.32 16.49 -14.82
N SER A 71 -16.47 17.12 -15.00
CA SER A 71 -17.27 17.56 -13.86
C SER A 71 -17.78 16.35 -13.07
N VAL A 72 -18.05 16.52 -11.77
CA VAL A 72 -18.68 15.47 -10.93
C VAL A 72 -19.97 14.94 -11.56
N LYS A 73 -20.78 15.83 -12.15
CA LYS A 73 -22.03 15.48 -12.83
C LYS A 73 -21.76 14.59 -14.05
N ASP A 74 -20.85 14.99 -14.93
CA ASP A 74 -20.54 14.23 -16.15
C ASP A 74 -19.92 12.87 -15.82
N PHE A 75 -19.04 12.83 -14.82
CA PHE A 75 -18.42 11.61 -14.34
C PHE A 75 -19.47 10.63 -13.79
N SER A 76 -20.35 11.11 -12.90
CA SER A 76 -21.42 10.30 -12.31
C SER A 76 -22.37 9.74 -13.37
N ILE A 77 -22.85 10.59 -14.30
CA ILE A 77 -23.71 10.16 -15.42
C ILE A 77 -23.01 9.10 -16.27
N SER A 78 -21.72 9.31 -16.57
CA SER A 78 -20.95 8.35 -17.37
C SER A 78 -20.83 7.00 -16.68
N LEU A 79 -20.55 6.97 -15.37
CA LEU A 79 -20.49 5.72 -14.60
C LEU A 79 -21.85 5.01 -14.54
N GLN A 80 -22.95 5.76 -14.38
CA GLN A 80 -24.31 5.19 -14.41
C GLN A 80 -24.64 4.55 -15.76
N ASN A 81 -24.11 5.11 -16.85
CA ASN A 81 -24.26 4.58 -18.20
C ASN A 81 -23.35 3.38 -18.51
N MET A 82 -22.55 2.89 -17.55
CA MET A 82 -21.66 1.73 -17.71
C MET A 82 -21.96 0.64 -16.67
N PRO A 83 -23.17 0.04 -16.66
CA PRO A 83 -23.58 -0.93 -15.64
C PRO A 83 -22.76 -2.23 -15.67
N LEU A 84 -22.13 -2.55 -16.79
CA LEU A 84 -21.32 -3.76 -16.97
C LEU A 84 -19.83 -3.56 -16.64
N LEU A 85 -19.46 -2.40 -16.08
CA LEU A 85 -18.06 -2.06 -15.80
C LEU A 85 -17.46 -3.01 -14.75
N GLU A 86 -16.44 -3.77 -15.16
CA GLU A 86 -15.69 -4.71 -14.31
C GLU A 86 -14.34 -4.14 -13.88
N THR A 87 -13.70 -3.36 -14.76
CA THR A 87 -12.38 -2.74 -14.52
C THR A 87 -12.44 -1.24 -14.76
N LEU A 88 -12.08 -0.47 -13.74
CA LEU A 88 -11.90 0.98 -13.80
C LEU A 88 -10.46 1.33 -13.40
N ASP A 89 -9.68 1.92 -14.30
CA ASP A 89 -8.28 2.32 -14.10
C ASP A 89 -8.14 3.81 -14.49
N LEU A 90 -8.04 4.72 -13.53
CA LEU A 90 -8.01 6.16 -13.79
C LEU A 90 -6.77 6.80 -13.14
N HIS A 91 -5.90 7.39 -13.96
CA HIS A 91 -4.74 8.14 -13.48
C HIS A 91 -4.88 9.60 -13.91
N GLY A 92 -5.00 10.53 -12.96
CA GLY A 92 -5.13 11.97 -13.20
C GLY A 92 -6.47 12.41 -13.81
N PHE A 93 -7.47 11.52 -13.85
CA PHE A 93 -8.75 11.72 -14.55
C PHE A 93 -9.96 11.89 -13.64
N LEU A 94 -9.74 11.97 -12.32
CA LEU A 94 -10.86 12.12 -11.39
C LEU A 94 -11.39 13.56 -11.39
N PRO A 95 -12.70 13.75 -11.12
CA PRO A 95 -13.28 15.07 -11.05
C PRO A 95 -12.57 15.95 -10.00
N LEU A 96 -12.06 17.10 -10.42
CA LEU A 96 -11.63 18.15 -9.50
C LEU A 96 -12.87 18.90 -9.00
N LYS A 97 -12.91 19.21 -7.71
CA LYS A 97 -13.89 20.17 -7.19
C LYS A 97 -13.27 21.20 -6.26
N LYS A 98 -13.78 22.42 -6.39
CA LYS A 98 -13.50 23.55 -5.51
C LYS A 98 -14.37 23.57 -4.24
N ALA A 99 -15.39 22.70 -4.12
CA ALA A 99 -16.28 22.61 -2.97
C ALA A 99 -16.83 21.19 -2.81
N VAL A 100 -16.95 20.65 -1.60
CA VAL A 100 -17.52 19.31 -1.34
C VAL A 100 -19.00 19.29 -1.73
N LEU A 101 -19.42 18.41 -2.64
CA LEU A 101 -20.85 18.19 -2.93
C LEU A 101 -21.24 16.90 -2.26
N TYR A 102 -22.29 16.98 -1.45
CA TYR A 102 -23.04 15.81 -1.04
C TYR A 102 -23.69 15.22 -2.27
N VAL A 103 -23.41 13.94 -2.56
CA VAL A 103 -24.11 13.21 -3.61
C VAL A 103 -25.27 12.50 -2.94
N GLU A 104 -26.51 12.87 -3.30
CA GLU A 104 -27.72 12.30 -2.67
C GLU A 104 -27.82 10.78 -2.83
N SER A 105 -27.27 10.23 -3.91
CA SER A 105 -27.27 8.79 -4.18
C SER A 105 -25.99 8.38 -4.91
N PRO A 106 -25.07 7.64 -4.25
CA PRO A 106 -23.85 7.20 -4.88
C PRO A 106 -24.13 6.20 -6.01
N VAL A 107 -23.32 6.25 -7.07
CA VAL A 107 -23.37 5.34 -8.20
C VAL A 107 -22.94 3.94 -7.77
N LEU A 108 -23.85 2.97 -7.88
CA LEU A 108 -23.57 1.58 -7.57
C LEU A 108 -22.86 0.90 -8.75
N LEU A 109 -21.60 0.52 -8.56
CA LEU A 109 -20.81 -0.17 -9.59
C LEU A 109 -20.90 -1.69 -9.43
N SER A 110 -22.10 -2.26 -9.58
CA SER A 110 -22.44 -3.64 -9.19
C SER A 110 -21.50 -4.74 -9.69
N ASN A 111 -20.91 -4.56 -10.88
CA ASN A 111 -20.04 -5.57 -11.52
C ASN A 111 -18.54 -5.31 -11.32
N LEU A 112 -18.16 -4.25 -10.62
CA LEU A 112 -16.76 -3.86 -10.48
C LEU A 112 -15.98 -4.93 -9.70
N ARG A 113 -14.84 -5.32 -10.27
CA ARG A 113 -13.90 -6.30 -9.70
C ARG A 113 -12.56 -5.65 -9.40
N ARG A 114 -12.13 -4.72 -10.26
CA ARG A 114 -10.87 -3.98 -10.15
C ARG A 114 -11.13 -2.48 -10.26
N LEU A 115 -10.70 -1.75 -9.24
CA LEU A 115 -10.63 -0.29 -9.25
C LEU A 115 -9.17 0.10 -8.99
N GLN A 116 -8.53 0.77 -9.93
CA GLN A 116 -7.21 1.35 -9.78
C GLN A 116 -7.31 2.85 -10.02
N VAL A 117 -6.90 3.64 -9.04
CA VAL A 117 -6.95 5.10 -9.14
C VAL A 117 -5.68 5.74 -8.63
N GLU A 118 -5.21 6.75 -9.34
CA GLU A 118 -4.05 7.55 -8.99
C GLU A 118 -4.39 9.02 -9.25
N ASP A 119 -4.49 9.82 -8.19
CA ASP A 119 -4.86 11.22 -8.30
C ASP A 119 -4.55 11.99 -7.00
N ILE A 120 -4.80 13.29 -6.99
CA ILE A 120 -4.68 14.11 -5.79
C ILE A 120 -5.71 13.71 -4.72
N PRO A 121 -5.39 13.85 -3.41
CA PRO A 121 -6.25 13.43 -2.31
C PRO A 121 -7.72 13.90 -2.41
N GLU A 122 -7.95 15.15 -2.82
CA GLU A 122 -9.27 15.76 -2.92
C GLU A 122 -10.14 15.05 -3.97
N SER A 123 -9.52 14.70 -5.10
CA SER A 123 -10.19 14.02 -6.20
C SER A 123 -10.53 12.58 -5.83
N LEU A 124 -9.64 11.92 -5.08
CA LEU A 124 -9.87 10.59 -4.53
C LEU A 124 -11.01 10.60 -3.50
N ALA A 125 -11.02 11.56 -2.56
CA ALA A 125 -12.13 11.75 -1.62
C ALA A 125 -13.46 11.93 -2.37
N GLN A 126 -13.46 12.79 -3.39
CA GLN A 126 -14.64 13.05 -4.20
C GLN A 126 -15.13 11.81 -4.97
N LEU A 127 -14.21 11.00 -5.51
CA LEU A 127 -14.55 9.72 -6.14
C LEU A 127 -15.31 8.81 -5.16
N PHE A 128 -14.77 8.60 -3.97
CA PHE A 128 -15.38 7.69 -2.99
C PHE A 128 -16.68 8.22 -2.38
N CYS A 129 -16.95 9.52 -2.48
CA CYS A 129 -18.30 10.08 -2.26
C CYS A 129 -19.29 9.72 -3.38
N ILE A 130 -18.81 9.67 -4.62
CA ILE A 130 -19.67 9.47 -5.80
C ILE A 130 -20.02 8.00 -5.98
N ILE A 131 -19.13 7.07 -5.62
CA ILE A 131 -19.30 5.65 -5.96
C ILE A 131 -19.57 4.78 -4.72
N ARG A 132 -20.32 3.71 -4.95
CA ARG A 132 -20.44 2.59 -4.01
C ARG A 132 -19.80 1.34 -4.62
N LEU A 133 -18.82 0.79 -3.91
CA LEU A 133 -18.09 -0.40 -4.34
C LEU A 133 -18.84 -1.68 -3.93
N PRO A 134 -19.02 -2.63 -4.86
CA PRO A 134 -19.66 -3.89 -4.54
C PRO A 134 -18.74 -4.77 -3.67
N ARG A 135 -19.34 -5.76 -3.00
CA ARG A 135 -18.58 -6.81 -2.28
C ARG A 135 -17.69 -7.65 -3.19
N SER A 136 -17.90 -7.60 -4.51
CA SER A 136 -17.10 -8.28 -5.52
C SER A 136 -15.77 -7.60 -5.84
N THR A 137 -15.55 -6.34 -5.46
CA THR A 137 -14.28 -5.66 -5.71
C THR A 137 -13.17 -6.34 -4.90
N THR A 138 -12.23 -6.98 -5.61
CA THR A 138 -11.14 -7.74 -5.02
C THR A 138 -9.80 -7.01 -5.05
N HIS A 139 -9.64 -6.05 -5.98
CA HIS A 139 -8.37 -5.36 -6.20
C HIS A 139 -8.61 -3.85 -6.24
N LEU A 140 -8.08 -3.14 -5.24
CA LEU A 140 -8.30 -1.71 -5.04
C LEU A 140 -6.99 -0.93 -4.79
N PRO A 141 -6.15 -0.68 -5.81
CA PRO A 141 -5.06 0.27 -5.67
C PRO A 141 -5.55 1.70 -5.72
N VAL A 142 -5.11 2.47 -4.73
CA VAL A 142 -5.39 3.89 -4.54
C VAL A 142 -4.05 4.56 -4.31
N THR A 143 -3.58 5.35 -5.26
CA THR A 143 -2.31 6.06 -5.15
C THR A 143 -2.59 7.55 -4.98
N PHE A 144 -2.12 8.13 -3.87
CA PHE A 144 -2.15 9.56 -3.66
C PHE A 144 -1.00 10.21 -4.44
N VAL A 145 -1.33 11.21 -5.26
CA VAL A 145 -0.35 12.07 -5.91
C VAL A 145 -0.32 13.38 -5.15
N PRO A 146 0.83 13.81 -4.59
CA PRO A 146 0.90 15.09 -3.89
C PRO A 146 0.59 16.25 -4.83
N ASP A 147 -0.19 17.22 -4.35
CA ASP A 147 -0.33 18.53 -5.01
C ASP A 147 0.84 19.43 -4.59
N GLU A 148 1.36 20.26 -5.49
CA GLU A 148 2.55 21.09 -5.27
C GLU A 148 2.33 22.19 -4.21
N VAL A 149 1.08 22.42 -3.81
CA VAL A 149 0.64 23.65 -3.12
C VAL A 149 0.23 23.44 -1.66
N ASP A 150 0.04 22.20 -1.21
CA ASP A 150 -0.61 21.96 0.08
C ASP A 150 0.36 21.85 1.26
N ASP A 151 -0.04 22.45 2.39
CA ASP A 151 0.63 22.22 3.66
C ASP A 151 0.37 20.78 4.17
N LYS A 152 1.31 20.25 4.95
CA LYS A 152 1.24 18.88 5.49
C LYS A 152 -0.03 18.59 6.31
N ALA A 153 -0.57 19.58 7.02
CA ALA A 153 -1.77 19.38 7.84
C ALA A 153 -3.02 19.26 6.97
N THR A 154 -3.09 20.02 5.89
CA THR A 154 -4.12 19.92 4.85
C THR A 154 -4.07 18.55 4.19
N VAL A 155 -2.88 18.08 3.81
CA VAL A 155 -2.73 16.74 3.22
C VAL A 155 -3.18 15.63 4.16
N ASP A 156 -2.79 15.67 5.44
CA ASP A 156 -3.24 14.69 6.46
C ASP A 156 -4.78 14.69 6.60
N ALA A 157 -5.39 15.88 6.67
CA ALA A 157 -6.83 16.03 6.78
C ALA A 157 -7.57 15.45 5.56
N VAL A 158 -7.06 15.69 4.34
CA VAL A 158 -7.70 15.18 3.12
C VAL A 158 -7.45 13.69 2.92
N CYS A 159 -6.28 13.16 3.31
CA CYS A 159 -6.05 11.71 3.36
C CYS A 159 -7.04 11.02 4.31
N LYS A 160 -7.23 11.55 5.53
CA LYS A 160 -8.25 11.04 6.47
C LYS A 160 -9.66 11.10 5.89
N LEU A 161 -10.01 12.21 5.25
CA LEU A 161 -11.31 12.36 4.58
C LEU A 161 -11.49 11.34 3.45
N THR A 162 -10.45 11.12 2.63
CA THR A 162 -10.44 10.13 1.56
C THR A 162 -10.67 8.72 2.10
N LEU A 163 -9.99 8.35 3.17
CA LEU A 163 -10.12 7.04 3.79
C LEU A 163 -11.47 6.83 4.45
N ARG A 164 -12.04 7.89 5.06
CA ARG A 164 -13.41 7.88 5.57
C ARG A 164 -14.41 7.62 4.44
N HIS A 165 -14.29 8.30 3.31
CA HIS A 165 -15.17 8.08 2.16
C HIS A 165 -14.93 6.73 1.50
N LEU A 166 -13.69 6.25 1.44
CA LEU A 166 -13.38 4.90 0.99
C LEU A 166 -14.09 3.86 1.87
N LYS A 167 -14.02 3.99 3.21
CA LYS A 167 -14.70 3.14 4.16
C LYS A 167 -16.22 3.11 3.90
N TYR A 168 -16.81 4.30 3.71
CA TYR A 168 -18.20 4.43 3.31
C TYR A 168 -18.46 3.74 1.96
N SER A 169 -17.64 3.93 0.93
CA SER A 169 -17.82 3.30 -0.38
C SER A 169 -17.76 1.77 -0.32
N LEU A 170 -17.02 1.20 0.64
CA LEU A 170 -16.90 -0.25 0.87
C LEU A 170 -18.08 -0.82 1.68
N GLY A 171 -18.91 0.05 2.25
CA GLY A 171 -20.03 -0.34 3.09
C GLY A 171 -19.68 -0.75 4.49
N VAL A 172 -18.59 -0.20 5.02
CA VAL A 172 -18.23 -0.32 6.42
C VAL A 172 -18.93 0.82 7.18
N GLU A 173 -19.68 0.49 8.22
CA GLU A 173 -20.44 1.44 9.05
C GLU A 173 -19.50 2.42 9.79
N ASP A 174 -20.04 3.58 10.17
CA ASP A 174 -19.26 4.75 10.61
C ASP A 174 -18.35 4.49 11.82
N GLU A 175 -18.64 3.51 12.68
CA GLU A 175 -17.80 3.23 13.86
C GLU A 175 -16.76 2.11 13.64
N GLY A 176 -16.92 1.27 12.62
CA GLY A 176 -16.00 0.16 12.35
C GLY A 176 -14.84 0.56 11.44
N GLY A 177 -13.59 0.27 11.79
CA GLY A 177 -12.48 0.36 10.84
C GLY A 177 -12.56 -0.75 9.77
N ILE A 178 -11.93 -0.56 8.61
CA ILE A 178 -11.85 -1.62 7.57
C ILE A 178 -11.05 -2.80 8.16
N PRO A 179 -11.62 -4.01 8.26
CA PRO A 179 -10.94 -5.14 8.89
C PRO A 179 -9.75 -5.59 8.06
N ALA A 180 -8.58 -5.75 8.67
CA ALA A 180 -7.37 -6.21 8.01
C ALA A 180 -6.84 -7.51 8.64
N HIS A 181 -6.48 -8.50 7.81
CA HIS A 181 -5.81 -9.74 8.23
C HIS A 181 -4.33 -9.73 7.87
N LYS A 182 -3.97 -9.05 6.78
CA LYS A 182 -2.57 -8.79 6.42
C LYS A 182 -2.35 -7.32 6.16
N LEU A 183 -1.20 -6.83 6.56
CA LEU A 183 -0.72 -5.47 6.35
C LEU A 183 0.71 -5.56 5.80
N ASP A 184 0.95 -5.06 4.59
CA ASP A 184 2.28 -4.82 4.03
C ASP A 184 2.54 -3.31 4.03
N ILE A 185 3.68 -2.89 4.55
CA ILE A 185 4.13 -1.50 4.57
C ILE A 185 5.42 -1.47 3.76
N SER A 186 5.37 -1.02 2.51
CA SER A 186 6.50 -1.05 1.59
C SER A 186 6.73 0.28 0.87
N GLY A 187 7.86 0.95 1.16
CA GLY A 187 8.14 2.27 0.58
C GLY A 187 7.02 3.27 0.87
N ALA A 188 6.46 3.87 -0.18
CA ALA A 188 5.27 4.72 -0.13
C ALA A 188 3.92 3.98 0.01
N MET A 189 3.90 2.65 -0.05
CA MET A 189 2.70 1.84 -0.23
C MET A 189 2.29 1.08 1.03
N LEU A 190 0.97 1.02 1.25
CA LEU A 190 0.32 0.23 2.28
C LEU A 190 -0.65 -0.77 1.64
N GLU A 191 -0.37 -2.07 1.74
CA GLU A 191 -1.26 -3.13 1.26
C GLU A 191 -2.04 -3.74 2.42
N LEU A 192 -3.36 -3.76 2.32
CA LEU A 192 -4.27 -4.36 3.27
C LEU A 192 -5.01 -5.52 2.62
N ARG A 193 -4.98 -6.68 3.25
CA ARG A 193 -5.82 -7.82 2.85
C ARG A 193 -6.91 -8.07 3.87
N SER A 194 -8.15 -7.93 3.42
CA SER A 194 -9.37 -8.11 4.21
C SER A 194 -10.10 -9.37 3.76
N PRO A 195 -10.62 -10.23 4.65
CA PRO A 195 -11.39 -11.40 4.26
C PRO A 195 -12.68 -10.98 3.54
N ARG A 196 -13.07 -11.76 2.53
CA ARG A 196 -14.27 -11.54 1.73
C ARG A 196 -15.37 -12.49 2.17
N GLY A 197 -16.24 -12.01 3.04
CA GLY A 197 -17.36 -12.81 3.56
C GLY A 197 -16.87 -14.04 4.34
N ASN A 198 -17.63 -15.13 4.28
CA ASN A 198 -17.36 -16.34 5.07
C ASN A 198 -16.47 -17.37 4.36
N SER A 199 -16.01 -17.10 3.13
CA SER A 199 -15.22 -18.05 2.35
C SER A 199 -13.75 -18.01 2.79
N PRO A 200 -13.18 -19.10 3.34
CA PRO A 200 -11.77 -19.15 3.72
C PRO A 200 -10.88 -18.85 2.51
N GLY A 201 -9.90 -17.96 2.67
CA GLY A 201 -8.92 -17.64 1.62
C GLY A 201 -9.37 -16.63 0.57
N ALA A 202 -10.64 -16.22 0.55
CA ALA A 202 -11.07 -15.10 -0.29
C ALA A 202 -10.67 -13.79 0.37
N TYR A 203 -9.75 -13.04 -0.23
CA TYR A 203 -9.33 -11.73 0.27
C TYR A 203 -9.65 -10.62 -0.73
N ARG A 204 -10.02 -9.45 -0.19
CA ARG A 204 -9.97 -8.16 -0.86
C ARG A 204 -8.63 -7.53 -0.54
N THR A 205 -7.91 -7.10 -1.56
CA THR A 205 -6.64 -6.38 -1.41
C THR A 205 -6.85 -4.89 -1.72
N ILE A 206 -6.50 -4.04 -0.77
CA ILE A 206 -6.50 -2.58 -0.90
C ILE A 206 -5.04 -2.15 -0.87
N PHE A 207 -4.57 -1.46 -1.90
CA PHE A 207 -3.24 -0.87 -1.92
C PHE A 207 -3.39 0.63 -1.79
N ILE A 208 -2.59 1.25 -0.94
CA ILE A 208 -2.62 2.67 -0.69
C ILE A 208 -1.22 3.23 -0.87
N GLY A 209 -0.92 3.76 -2.06
CA GLY A 209 0.37 4.34 -2.44
C GLY A 209 0.46 5.84 -2.17
N GLY A 210 1.67 6.39 -2.09
CA GLY A 210 1.93 7.84 -1.93
C GLY A 210 1.76 8.38 -0.51
N LEU A 211 1.12 7.62 0.40
CA LEU A 211 0.89 8.05 1.78
C LEU A 211 2.19 8.36 2.54
N LEU A 212 3.20 7.50 2.44
CA LEU A 212 4.34 7.53 3.38
C LEU A 212 5.51 8.42 2.96
N GLU A 213 5.63 8.74 1.67
CA GLU A 213 6.75 9.56 1.17
C GLU A 213 6.38 11.05 1.20
N ASP A 214 5.18 11.42 0.76
CA ASP A 214 4.83 12.83 0.54
C ASP A 214 3.70 13.33 1.44
N CYS A 215 2.74 12.47 1.82
CA CYS A 215 1.53 12.90 2.53
C CYS A 215 1.67 12.87 4.06
N VAL A 216 2.34 11.85 4.60
CA VAL A 216 2.35 11.53 6.03
C VAL A 216 3.77 11.75 6.55
N GLY A 217 4.20 13.01 6.54
CA GLY A 217 5.57 13.38 6.92
C GLY A 217 5.92 13.16 8.40
N ASP A 218 5.06 12.51 9.21
CA ASP A 218 5.44 11.98 10.52
C ASP A 218 4.66 10.73 10.90
N VAL A 219 5.22 10.00 11.86
CA VAL A 219 4.69 8.74 12.38
C VAL A 219 3.33 8.91 13.05
N SER A 220 3.09 10.04 13.70
CA SER A 220 1.86 10.28 14.45
C SER A 220 0.66 10.33 13.51
N SER A 221 0.80 10.99 12.36
CA SER A 221 -0.20 11.01 11.29
C SER A 221 -0.47 9.61 10.74
N LEU A 222 0.58 8.80 10.48
CA LEU A 222 0.40 7.42 10.02
C LEU A 222 -0.39 6.60 11.04
N LEU A 223 0.00 6.70 12.32
CA LEU A 223 -0.69 5.98 13.40
C LEU A 223 -2.12 6.46 13.58
N GLY A 224 -2.40 7.75 13.43
CA GLY A 224 -3.75 8.31 13.44
C GLY A 224 -4.60 7.71 12.32
N ILE A 225 -4.09 7.75 11.08
CA ILE A 225 -4.73 7.13 9.92
C ILE A 225 -4.99 5.65 10.15
N LEU A 226 -3.99 4.91 10.64
CA LEU A 226 -4.10 3.47 10.89
C LEU A 226 -5.19 3.13 11.91
N LYS A 227 -5.25 3.90 13.00
CA LYS A 227 -6.22 3.71 14.10
C LYS A 227 -7.63 4.09 13.69
N GLU A 228 -7.80 5.18 12.97
CA GLU A 228 -9.12 5.73 12.62
C GLU A 228 -9.75 4.99 11.44
N SER A 229 -8.94 4.54 10.47
CA SER A 229 -9.45 4.01 9.20
C SER A 229 -9.53 2.49 9.16
N PHE A 230 -8.69 1.78 9.92
CA PHE A 230 -8.56 0.33 9.84
C PHE A 230 -8.80 -0.36 11.18
N ASN A 231 -9.53 -1.47 11.14
CA ASN A 231 -9.67 -2.36 12.28
C ASN A 231 -8.57 -3.43 12.19
N LEU A 232 -7.45 -3.18 12.88
CA LEU A 232 -6.28 -4.05 12.91
C LEU A 232 -6.35 -5.12 14.00
N THR A 233 -7.47 -5.26 14.73
CA THR A 233 -7.60 -6.25 15.81
C THR A 233 -7.41 -7.69 15.33
N ASN A 234 -7.81 -7.99 14.09
CA ASN A 234 -7.67 -9.31 13.46
C ASN A 234 -6.40 -9.44 12.60
N LEU A 235 -5.44 -8.52 12.74
CA LEU A 235 -4.21 -8.54 11.96
C LEU A 235 -3.35 -9.75 12.36
N GLN A 236 -3.13 -10.67 11.41
CA GLN A 236 -2.36 -11.91 11.63
C GLN A 236 -0.96 -11.85 11.03
N SER A 237 -0.79 -11.12 9.92
CA SER A 237 0.47 -11.03 9.19
C SER A 237 0.84 -9.58 8.97
N LEU A 238 2.05 -9.21 9.36
CA LEU A 238 2.63 -7.90 9.13
C LEU A 238 3.89 -8.06 8.28
N LYS A 239 3.98 -7.35 7.16
CA LYS A 239 5.20 -7.23 6.39
C LYS A 239 5.61 -5.75 6.36
N VAL A 240 6.91 -5.49 6.51
CA VAL A 240 7.46 -4.15 6.60
C VAL A 240 8.76 -4.07 5.81
N ASP A 241 8.85 -3.12 4.90
CA ASP A 241 10.06 -2.76 4.15
C ASP A 241 10.81 -1.62 4.86
N GLY A 242 12.12 -1.77 5.02
CA GLY A 242 13.02 -0.80 5.66
C GLY A 242 13.18 0.50 4.88
N ARG A 243 12.71 0.56 3.63
CA ARG A 243 12.62 1.79 2.84
C ARG A 243 11.51 2.73 3.32
N ALA A 244 10.50 2.22 4.04
CA ALA A 244 9.45 3.08 4.60
C ALA A 244 10.02 3.92 5.77
N PRO A 245 10.03 5.26 5.70
CA PRO A 245 10.64 6.08 6.76
C PRO A 245 9.90 5.96 8.10
N ALA A 246 8.56 5.86 8.05
CA ALA A 246 7.72 5.83 9.24
C ALA A 246 8.03 4.63 10.16
N VAL A 247 8.42 3.48 9.61
CA VAL A 247 8.66 2.27 10.42
C VAL A 247 10.00 2.28 11.14
N GLN A 248 10.82 3.31 10.92
CA GLN A 248 12.06 3.52 11.66
C GLN A 248 11.81 4.07 13.07
N SER A 249 10.60 4.56 13.35
CA SER A 249 10.22 5.10 14.64
C SER A 249 9.80 4.01 15.65
N PRO A 250 10.28 4.09 16.91
CA PRO A 250 9.84 3.20 17.99
C PRO A 250 8.33 3.26 18.27
N GLU A 251 7.69 4.41 18.09
CA GLU A 251 6.27 4.62 18.34
C GLU A 251 5.39 3.73 17.45
N VAL A 252 5.82 3.47 16.20
CA VAL A 252 5.13 2.52 15.31
C VAL A 252 5.14 1.12 15.90
N TRP A 253 6.29 0.66 16.36
CA TRP A 253 6.44 -0.66 16.95
C TRP A 253 5.68 -0.79 18.27
N GLN A 254 5.61 0.29 19.04
CA GLN A 254 4.80 0.34 20.26
C GLN A 254 3.32 0.10 19.95
N TYR A 255 2.80 0.76 18.92
CA TYR A 255 1.41 0.57 18.49
C TYR A 255 1.18 -0.83 17.93
N LEU A 256 1.99 -1.27 16.97
CA LEU A 256 1.84 -2.57 16.33
C LEU A 256 2.05 -3.73 17.32
N GLY A 257 2.94 -3.56 18.31
CA GLY A 257 3.22 -4.54 19.35
C GLY A 257 2.09 -4.74 20.36
N GLY A 258 1.13 -3.82 20.40
CA GLY A 258 -0.11 -3.95 21.17
C GLY A 258 -1.20 -4.77 20.46
N LEU A 259 -1.02 -5.11 19.18
CA LEU A 259 -2.00 -5.89 18.43
C LEU A 259 -1.94 -7.37 18.85
N PRO A 260 -3.06 -7.97 19.30
CA PRO A 260 -3.03 -9.25 20.00
C PRO A 260 -2.79 -10.44 19.08
N ASN A 261 -3.11 -10.33 17.78
CA ASN A 261 -3.23 -11.47 16.88
C ASN A 261 -2.11 -11.60 15.84
N ILE A 262 -1.08 -10.74 15.87
CA ILE A 262 0.02 -10.78 14.89
C ILE A 262 0.84 -12.05 15.10
N ALA A 263 0.61 -13.05 14.26
CA ALA A 263 1.26 -14.35 14.30
C ALA A 263 2.56 -14.37 13.49
N SER A 264 2.63 -13.57 12.42
CA SER A 264 3.79 -13.52 11.52
C SER A 264 4.23 -12.09 11.25
N ILE A 265 5.54 -11.84 11.38
CA ILE A 265 6.19 -10.59 10.96
C ILE A 265 7.23 -10.91 9.90
N CYS A 266 7.26 -10.12 8.83
CA CYS A 266 8.30 -10.15 7.80
C CYS A 266 8.96 -8.78 7.72
N LEU A 267 10.25 -8.70 8.07
CA LEU A 267 11.05 -7.48 7.99
C LEU A 267 11.94 -7.58 6.76
N GLN A 268 11.72 -6.70 5.79
CA GLN A 268 12.44 -6.65 4.53
C GLN A 268 13.36 -5.43 4.50
N GLY A 269 14.62 -5.60 4.13
CA GLY A 269 15.53 -4.49 3.80
C GLY A 269 16.26 -3.82 4.97
N GLY A 270 17.55 -3.55 4.75
CA GLY A 270 18.36 -2.61 5.52
C GLY A 270 18.46 -2.89 7.02
N ARG A 271 18.45 -1.81 7.82
CA ARG A 271 18.60 -1.84 9.29
C ARG A 271 17.30 -2.10 10.05
N LEU A 272 16.20 -2.42 9.37
CA LEU A 272 14.87 -2.52 9.98
C LEU A 272 14.83 -3.56 11.10
N ALA A 273 15.47 -4.72 10.91
CA ALA A 273 15.55 -5.75 11.93
C ALA A 273 16.26 -5.25 13.20
N TYR A 274 17.33 -4.46 13.06
CA TYR A 274 18.01 -3.84 14.21
C TYR A 274 17.09 -2.89 14.96
N ILE A 275 16.36 -2.03 14.24
CA ILE A 275 15.40 -1.08 14.85
C ILE A 275 14.31 -1.85 15.60
N PHE A 276 13.75 -2.88 14.97
CA PHE A 276 12.74 -3.75 15.57
C PHE A 276 13.24 -4.39 16.86
N PHE A 277 14.41 -5.06 16.84
CA PHE A 277 14.94 -5.70 18.06
C PHE A 277 15.34 -4.69 19.13
N LYS A 278 15.79 -3.49 18.75
CA LYS A 278 16.04 -2.40 19.69
C LYS A 278 14.75 -1.95 20.37
N ALA A 279 13.65 -1.85 19.62
CA ALA A 279 12.34 -1.49 20.17
C ALA A 279 11.83 -2.53 21.20
N LEU A 280 12.12 -3.82 21.01
CA LEU A 280 11.73 -4.88 21.96
C LEU A 280 12.50 -4.86 23.30
N LYS A 281 13.64 -4.15 23.39
CA LYS A 281 14.43 -4.07 24.62
C LYS A 281 13.80 -3.08 25.61
N PRO A 282 13.89 -3.31 26.93
CA PRO A 282 13.47 -2.31 27.90
C PRO A 282 14.34 -1.07 27.72
N GLN A 283 13.72 0.08 27.50
CA GLN A 283 14.46 1.33 27.41
C GLN A 283 14.85 1.78 28.82
N ARG A 284 16.15 1.88 29.09
CA ARG A 284 16.68 2.48 30.32
C ARG A 284 16.65 4.00 30.18
N THR A 285 15.46 4.59 30.20
CA THR A 285 15.31 6.05 30.25
C THR A 285 15.15 6.49 31.70
N ARG A 286 15.72 7.65 32.05
CA ARG A 286 15.63 8.24 33.40
C ARG A 286 14.25 8.79 33.74
N SER A 287 13.30 8.73 32.80
CA SER A 287 11.93 9.19 33.00
C SER A 287 11.09 8.08 33.63
N PHE A 288 10.22 8.43 34.57
CA PHE A 288 9.30 7.49 35.23
C PHE A 288 8.12 7.07 34.33
N LEU A 289 7.95 7.67 33.15
CA LEU A 289 6.82 7.44 32.24
C LEU A 289 7.24 6.71 30.94
N VAL A 290 8.00 5.62 31.07
CA VAL A 290 8.42 4.83 29.91
C VAL A 290 7.28 3.92 29.48
N ALA A 291 6.88 4.01 28.21
CA ALA A 291 5.97 3.03 27.64
C ALA A 291 6.60 1.62 27.75
N PRO A 292 5.83 0.59 28.17
CA PRO A 292 6.36 -0.76 28.23
C PRO A 292 6.78 -1.21 26.83
N PRO A 293 7.83 -2.03 26.67
CA PRO A 293 8.26 -2.47 25.34
C PRO A 293 7.14 -3.21 24.61
N PRO A 294 7.10 -3.16 23.26
CA PRO A 294 6.14 -3.91 22.48
C PRO A 294 6.35 -5.41 22.68
N ASN A 295 5.25 -6.16 22.85
CA ASN A 295 5.32 -7.56 23.28
C ASN A 295 4.95 -8.56 22.18
N PHE A 296 4.07 -8.22 21.22
CA PHE A 296 3.62 -9.14 20.16
C PHE A 296 3.30 -10.57 20.68
N PRO A 297 2.25 -10.74 21.50
CA PRO A 297 2.02 -11.97 22.25
C PRO A 297 1.76 -13.20 21.37
N ALA A 298 1.09 -13.03 20.22
CA ALA A 298 0.82 -14.13 19.28
C ALA A 298 1.96 -14.41 18.29
N LEU A 299 3.04 -13.64 18.29
CA LEU A 299 4.09 -13.74 17.28
C LEU A 299 4.85 -15.07 17.40
N SER A 300 4.62 -15.94 16.43
CA SER A 300 5.23 -17.27 16.34
C SER A 300 6.26 -17.37 15.21
N THR A 301 6.12 -16.55 14.15
CA THR A 301 6.99 -16.59 12.97
C THR A 301 7.61 -15.23 12.69
N LEU A 302 8.93 -15.15 12.65
CA LEU A 302 9.66 -13.94 12.22
C LEU A 302 10.48 -14.27 10.98
N THR A 303 10.25 -13.51 9.91
CA THR A 303 11.02 -13.59 8.67
C THR A 303 11.87 -12.33 8.54
N LEU A 304 13.17 -12.51 8.31
CA LEU A 304 14.13 -11.47 8.02
C LEU A 304 14.59 -11.63 6.56
N GLU A 305 14.34 -10.63 5.74
CA GLU A 305 14.57 -10.66 4.30
C GLU A 305 15.46 -9.48 3.87
N MET A 306 16.58 -9.72 3.19
CA MET A 306 17.49 -8.65 2.74
C MET A 306 17.91 -7.69 3.88
N VAL A 307 18.08 -8.23 5.09
CA VAL A 307 18.46 -7.43 6.26
C VAL A 307 19.97 -7.36 6.38
N THR A 308 20.46 -6.17 6.72
CA THR A 308 21.88 -5.96 7.01
C THR A 308 22.08 -5.81 8.52
N PHE A 309 23.10 -6.51 9.03
CA PHE A 309 23.46 -6.45 10.44
C PHE A 309 24.56 -5.40 10.62
N GLY A 310 24.20 -4.25 11.20
CA GLY A 310 25.16 -3.21 11.58
C GLY A 310 25.69 -2.34 10.43
N SER A 311 26.87 -1.75 10.63
CA SER A 311 27.58 -0.93 9.63
C SER A 311 28.36 -1.76 8.60
N GLY A 312 28.37 -3.09 8.74
CA GLY A 312 29.24 -3.99 7.98
C GLY A 312 30.53 -4.37 8.73
N SER A 313 30.78 -3.81 9.91
CA SER A 313 31.86 -4.26 10.81
C SER A 313 31.54 -5.62 11.44
N PRO A 314 32.51 -6.56 11.53
CA PRO A 314 32.33 -7.83 12.24
C PRO A 314 31.92 -7.69 13.71
N ILE A 315 32.37 -6.61 14.36
CA ILE A 315 32.03 -6.32 15.77
C ILE A 315 30.53 -6.06 15.90
N ASP A 316 29.96 -5.26 14.98
CA ASP A 316 28.53 -4.95 14.97
C ASP A 316 27.68 -6.19 14.71
N GLN A 317 28.16 -7.12 13.87
CA GLN A 317 27.46 -8.38 13.58
C GLN A 317 27.38 -9.25 14.83
N TRP A 318 28.49 -9.41 15.57
CA TRP A 318 28.48 -10.17 16.82
C TRP A 318 27.51 -9.57 17.85
N GLU A 319 27.60 -8.27 18.08
CA GLU A 319 26.71 -7.56 19.02
C GLU A 319 25.24 -7.70 18.62
N TYR A 320 24.96 -7.66 17.31
CA TYR A 320 23.63 -7.90 16.78
C TYR A 320 23.14 -9.32 17.09
N VAL A 321 23.91 -10.36 16.77
CA VAL A 321 23.52 -11.75 17.00
C VAL A 321 23.28 -12.00 18.49
N GLN A 322 24.14 -11.48 19.37
CA GLN A 322 23.93 -11.55 20.81
C GLN A 322 22.68 -10.78 21.25
N GLY A 323 22.44 -9.60 20.67
CA GLY A 323 21.23 -8.82 20.90
C GLY A 323 19.96 -9.56 20.48
N LEU A 324 19.97 -10.23 19.33
CA LEU A 324 18.89 -11.08 18.83
C LEU A 324 18.63 -12.25 19.78
N ILE A 325 19.67 -13.01 20.14
CA ILE A 325 19.57 -14.14 21.07
C ILE A 325 18.99 -13.68 22.42
N GLY A 326 19.49 -12.57 22.97
CA GLY A 326 18.98 -12.01 24.22
C GLY A 326 17.50 -11.63 24.13
N THR A 327 17.08 -11.01 23.02
CA THR A 327 15.66 -10.69 22.80
C THR A 327 14.80 -11.96 22.70
N LEU A 328 15.23 -12.98 21.95
CA LEU A 328 14.49 -14.23 21.78
C LEU A 328 14.39 -15.04 23.09
N LYS A 329 15.47 -15.13 23.88
CA LYS A 329 15.45 -15.75 25.22
C LYS A 329 14.46 -15.06 26.13
N ARG A 330 14.48 -13.73 26.17
CA ARG A 330 13.53 -12.95 26.97
C ARG A 330 12.08 -13.19 26.57
N ARG A 331 11.79 -13.28 25.27
CA ARG A 331 10.44 -13.65 24.78
C ARG A 331 10.00 -15.03 25.30
N HIS A 332 10.92 -16.00 25.27
CA HIS A 332 10.68 -17.35 25.77
C HIS A 332 10.38 -17.33 27.29
N GLU A 333 11.17 -16.61 28.08
CA GLU A 333 10.97 -16.45 29.53
C GLU A 333 9.61 -15.80 29.87
N LEU A 334 9.13 -14.91 29.00
CA LEU A 334 7.85 -14.21 29.18
C LEU A 334 6.65 -14.99 28.61
N SER A 335 6.82 -16.28 28.28
CA SER A 335 5.77 -17.19 27.80
C SER A 335 5.13 -16.82 26.45
N TYR A 336 5.88 -16.12 25.58
CA TYR A 336 5.49 -15.89 24.18
C TYR A 336 6.64 -16.28 23.23
N PRO A 337 7.04 -17.56 23.22
CA PRO A 337 8.20 -18.02 22.45
C PRO A 337 7.97 -17.86 20.94
N LEU A 338 9.03 -17.48 20.25
CA LEU A 338 9.05 -17.55 18.79
C LEU A 338 9.27 -19.02 18.38
N SER A 339 8.38 -19.56 17.55
CA SER A 339 8.48 -20.94 17.07
C SER A 339 9.42 -21.06 15.86
N GLU A 340 9.41 -20.05 14.99
CA GLU A 340 10.16 -20.07 13.74
C GLU A 340 10.82 -18.73 13.43
N LEU A 341 12.11 -18.79 13.12
CA LEU A 341 12.91 -17.67 12.63
C LEU A 341 13.45 -18.01 11.24
N ARG A 342 13.04 -17.24 10.23
CA ARG A 342 13.42 -17.46 8.84
C ARG A 342 14.33 -16.34 8.35
N PHE A 343 15.44 -16.72 7.72
CA PHE A 343 16.33 -15.82 7.03
C PHE A 343 16.22 -16.06 5.52
N LYS A 344 15.82 -15.03 4.76
CA LYS A 344 15.67 -15.06 3.31
C LYS A 344 16.56 -14.01 2.67
N HIS A 345 17.07 -14.31 1.48
CA HIS A 345 17.74 -13.36 0.57
C HIS A 345 18.76 -12.46 1.27
N LEU A 346 20.04 -12.83 1.23
CA LEU A 346 21.18 -12.07 1.77
C LEU A 346 21.04 -11.70 3.27
N CYS A 347 21.35 -12.69 4.11
CA CYS A 347 21.85 -12.44 5.46
C CYS A 347 23.33 -12.83 5.49
N VAL A 348 24.20 -11.90 5.95
CA VAL A 348 25.66 -12.09 6.13
C VAL A 348 25.98 -13.08 7.26
N LEU A 349 24.97 -13.80 7.77
CA LEU A 349 25.15 -14.74 8.87
C LEU A 349 25.90 -15.98 8.38
N LYS A 350 26.86 -16.41 9.19
CA LYS A 350 27.54 -17.69 9.00
C LYS A 350 26.74 -18.82 9.64
N GLU A 351 26.99 -20.05 9.19
CA GLU A 351 26.33 -21.24 9.72
C GLU A 351 26.56 -21.43 11.23
N GLU A 352 27.73 -21.02 11.74
CA GLU A 352 28.01 -21.08 13.19
C GLU A 352 27.12 -20.12 13.99
N GLU A 353 26.77 -18.97 13.42
CA GLU A 353 25.90 -17.99 14.06
C GLU A 353 24.44 -18.48 14.08
N LEU A 354 23.99 -19.09 13.00
CA LEU A 354 22.67 -19.73 12.92
C LEU A 354 22.55 -20.87 13.94
N SER A 355 23.57 -21.73 14.00
CA SER A 355 23.68 -22.82 14.98
C SER A 355 23.66 -22.27 16.41
N ARG A 356 24.36 -21.15 16.66
CA ARG A 356 24.34 -20.48 17.96
C ARG A 356 22.96 -19.93 18.31
N ILE A 357 22.25 -19.29 17.38
CA ILE A 357 20.89 -18.78 17.62
C ILE A 357 19.95 -19.94 17.98
N GLN A 358 19.96 -21.01 17.17
CA GLN A 358 19.13 -22.18 17.39
C GLN A 358 19.43 -22.88 18.72
N GLY A 359 20.71 -23.12 19.03
CA GLY A 359 21.13 -23.75 20.28
C GLY A 359 20.88 -22.90 21.53
N SER A 360 20.67 -21.59 21.38
CA SER A 360 20.47 -20.67 22.50
C SER A 360 19.00 -20.53 22.92
N VAL A 361 18.05 -20.93 22.09
CA VAL A 361 16.61 -20.71 22.34
C VAL A 361 15.85 -22.03 22.19
N PRO A 362 15.42 -22.68 23.29
CA PRO A 362 14.76 -23.97 23.24
C PRO A 362 13.50 -23.97 22.36
N GLY A 363 13.39 -24.96 21.47
CA GLY A 363 12.23 -25.14 20.59
C GLY A 363 12.17 -24.20 19.38
N LEU A 364 13.11 -23.26 19.23
CA LEU A 364 13.16 -22.37 18.07
C LEU A 364 13.64 -23.14 16.84
N LYS A 365 12.81 -23.15 15.78
CA LYS A 365 13.24 -23.60 14.46
C LYS A 365 13.89 -22.43 13.71
N VAL A 366 15.13 -22.61 13.28
CA VAL A 366 15.83 -21.65 12.42
C VAL A 366 15.85 -22.18 11.00
N GLU A 367 15.25 -21.45 10.07
CA GLU A 367 15.29 -21.74 8.64
C GLU A 367 16.20 -20.71 7.95
N TRP A 368 17.18 -21.19 7.21
CA TRP A 368 18.07 -20.35 6.42
C TRP A 368 17.96 -20.71 4.95
N ARG A 369 17.53 -19.75 4.13
CA ARG A 369 17.52 -19.86 2.67
C ARG A 369 18.61 -18.95 2.09
N GLY A 370 19.85 -19.21 2.48
CA GLY A 370 21.04 -18.47 2.05
C GLY A 370 21.85 -19.17 0.97
N HIS A 371 22.35 -18.38 0.02
CA HIS A 371 23.24 -18.73 -1.10
C HIS A 371 22.66 -19.59 -2.25
N GLY A 372 21.73 -18.99 -3.01
CA GLY A 372 21.88 -19.03 -4.47
C GLY A 372 22.86 -17.92 -4.85
N SER A 373 23.87 -18.20 -5.66
CA SER A 373 24.88 -17.27 -6.15
C SER A 373 24.31 -16.20 -7.10
N LEU A 374 23.26 -15.49 -6.71
CA LEU A 374 22.83 -14.30 -7.43
C LEU A 374 23.90 -13.24 -7.14
N SER A 375 24.80 -13.01 -8.11
CA SER A 375 25.75 -11.91 -8.03
C SER A 375 24.95 -10.61 -7.87
N TRP A 376 25.53 -9.63 -7.16
CA TRP A 376 24.90 -8.30 -7.01
C TRP A 376 24.49 -7.68 -8.36
N GLU A 377 25.14 -8.10 -9.44
CA GLU A 377 24.84 -7.72 -10.83
C GLU A 377 23.47 -8.23 -11.30
N GLN A 378 23.01 -9.41 -10.87
CA GLN A 378 21.70 -9.95 -11.23
C GLN A 378 20.54 -9.33 -10.42
N LEU A 379 20.82 -8.80 -9.23
CA LEU A 379 19.83 -8.09 -8.41
C LEU A 379 19.65 -6.62 -8.83
N GLY A 380 20.60 -6.04 -9.55
CA GLY A 380 20.57 -4.66 -10.01
C GLY A 380 19.66 -4.39 -11.22
N GLU A 381 19.28 -5.42 -11.98
CA GLU A 381 18.42 -5.30 -13.17
C GLU A 381 16.91 -5.42 -12.84
N ASP A 382 16.54 -6.17 -11.80
CA ASP A 382 15.12 -6.36 -11.39
C ASP A 382 14.59 -5.26 -10.44
N GLN A 383 15.43 -4.31 -10.03
CA GLN A 383 15.07 -3.23 -9.10
C GLN A 383 15.06 -1.81 -9.74
N ARG A 384 15.17 -1.71 -11.07
CA ARG A 384 15.05 -0.44 -11.81
C ARG A 384 13.66 -0.22 -12.39
#